data_AF-A0A2H0V9H4-F1
#
_entry.id   AF-A0A2H0V9H4-F1
#
_cell.length_a   1.000
_cell.length_b   1.000
_cell.length_c   1.000
_cell.angle_alpha   90.00
_cell.angle_beta   90.00
_cell.angle_gamma   90.00
#
_symmetry.space_group_name_H-M   'P 1'
#
loop_
_entity.id
_entity.type
_entity.pdbx_description
1 polymer ?
#
loop_
_entity_poly.entity_id
_entity_poly.type
_entity_poly.pdbx_seq_one_letter_code
_entity_poly.pdbx_strand_id
1 'polypeptide(L)'
;MLDNIKINLDFKDLSWYVSISILAFIFSVFALIYKPEFIYYGFITFLYGVFAQIVDLAFHNIVKDKEDKLWILFLLELILVVIWAYIANTI
;
A
#
# COMPACT_ATOMS: atom_id res chain seq x y z
N MET A 1 -17.54 23.53 -21.77
CA MET A 1 -17.76 23.20 -20.34
C MET A 1 -16.63 22.28 -19.90
N LEU A 2 -15.49 22.86 -19.54
CA LEU A 2 -14.45 22.16 -18.81
C LEU A 2 -14.71 22.47 -17.34
N ASP A 3 -15.69 21.78 -16.77
CA ASP A 3 -15.95 21.92 -15.34
C ASP A 3 -14.74 21.38 -14.59
N ASN A 4 -14.21 22.27 -13.75
CA ASN A 4 -13.14 22.05 -12.81
C ASN A 4 -13.32 20.71 -12.10
N ILE A 5 -12.50 19.72 -12.45
CA ILE A 5 -12.25 18.56 -11.58
C ILE A 5 -11.48 19.13 -10.38
N LYS A 6 -12.22 19.66 -9.42
CA LYS A 6 -11.72 19.97 -8.09
C LYS A 6 -11.48 18.60 -7.45
N ILE A 7 -10.27 18.07 -7.65
CA ILE A 7 -9.80 16.89 -6.95
C ILE A 7 -9.68 17.30 -5.48
N ASN A 8 -10.76 17.17 -4.73
CA ASN A 8 -10.78 17.37 -3.29
C ASN A 8 -10.19 16.09 -2.68
N LEU A 9 -8.86 15.94 -2.79
CA LEU A 9 -8.09 14.91 -2.09
C LEU A 9 -8.05 15.29 -0.61
N ASP A 10 -9.14 15.02 0.11
CA ASP A 10 -9.11 15.12 1.56
C ASP A 10 -8.32 13.91 2.08
N PHE A 11 -7.08 14.15 2.54
CA PHE A 11 -6.18 13.09 3.02
C PHE A 11 -6.75 12.27 4.18
N LYS A 12 -7.83 12.76 4.82
CA LYS A 12 -8.57 12.04 5.87
C LYS A 12 -9.32 10.82 5.36
N ASP A 13 -9.72 10.81 4.09
CA ASP A 13 -10.44 9.68 3.47
C ASP A 13 -9.50 8.74 2.72
N LEU A 14 -8.18 9.01 2.78
CA LEU A 14 -7.19 8.18 2.13
C LEU A 14 -7.04 6.87 2.91
N SER A 15 -7.12 5.74 2.21
CA SER A 15 -6.83 4.45 2.82
C SER A 15 -5.45 4.45 3.48
N TRP A 16 -5.34 3.71 4.58
CA TRP A 16 -4.08 3.48 5.28
C TRP A 16 -2.98 2.95 4.34
N TYR A 17 -3.32 1.99 3.47
CA TYR A 17 -2.38 1.41 2.52
C TYR A 17 -1.89 2.41 1.48
N VAL A 18 -2.79 3.30 1.02
CA VAL A 18 -2.42 4.38 0.08
C VAL A 18 -1.52 5.41 0.75
N SER A 19 -1.79 5.73 2.02
CA SER A 19 -0.94 6.64 2.83
C SER A 19 0.47 6.09 3.00
N ILE A 20 0.60 4.81 3.36
CA ILE A 20 1.90 4.10 3.43
C ILE A 20 2.60 4.13 2.08
N SER A 21 1.86 3.88 0.99
CA SER A 21 2.42 3.85 -0.37
C SER A 21 3.03 5.21 -0.71
N ILE A 22 2.31 6.31 -0.49
CA ILE A 22 2.79 7.66 -0.79
C ILE A 22 4.03 7.99 0.05
N LEU A 23 4.03 7.70 1.35
CA LEU A 23 5.18 7.95 2.22
C LEU A 23 6.40 7.13 1.79
N ALA A 24 6.22 5.86 1.45
CA ALA A 24 7.29 4.98 1.00
C ALA A 24 7.86 5.42 -0.36
N PHE A 25 7.00 5.91 -1.26
CA PHE A 25 7.41 6.49 -2.54
C PHE A 25 8.23 7.76 -2.33
N ILE A 26 7.76 8.69 -1.49
CA ILE A 26 8.49 9.91 -1.14
C ILE A 26 9.85 9.56 -0.53
N PHE A 27 9.89 8.60 0.41
CA PHE A 27 11.12 8.10 0.99
C PHE A 27 12.08 7.54 -0.07
N SER A 28 11.58 6.76 -1.03
CA SER A 28 12.37 6.21 -2.14
C SER A 28 12.99 7.33 -3.01
N VAL A 29 12.23 8.39 -3.31
CA VAL A 29 12.70 9.57 -4.05
C VAL A 29 13.77 10.34 -3.28
N PHE A 30 13.63 10.50 -1.96
CA PHE A 30 14.68 11.13 -1.14
C PHE A 30 15.90 10.23 -0.97
N ALA A 31 15.72 8.91 -0.88
CA ALA A 31 16.82 7.96 -0.80
C ALA A 31 17.74 8.03 -2.03
N LEU A 32 17.19 8.28 -3.22
CA LEU A 32 17.98 8.54 -4.45
C LEU A 32 19.01 9.66 -4.28
N ILE A 33 18.71 10.68 -3.49
CA ILE A 33 19.56 11.86 -3.30
C ILE A 33 20.56 11.65 -2.16
N TYR A 34 20.10 11.09 -1.03
CA TYR A 34 20.89 11.05 0.20
C TYR A 34 21.64 9.74 0.41
N LYS A 35 21.00 8.60 0.12
CA LYS A 35 21.60 7.26 0.29
C LYS A 35 20.96 6.25 -0.68
N PRO A 36 21.53 6.07 -1.89
CA PRO A 36 20.92 5.27 -2.95
C PRO A 36 20.77 3.79 -2.60
N GLU A 37 21.54 3.28 -1.64
CA GLU A 37 21.41 1.93 -1.10
C GLU A 37 20.02 1.66 -0.51
N PHE A 38 19.32 2.69 0.00
CA PHE A 38 18.01 2.53 0.64
C PHE A 38 16.81 2.69 -0.31
N ILE A 39 17.04 2.94 -1.60
CA ILE A 39 15.96 3.13 -2.59
C ILE A 39 15.05 1.91 -2.64
N TYR A 40 15.65 0.71 -2.60
CA TYR A 40 14.95 -0.55 -2.71
C TYR A 40 13.95 -0.76 -1.57
N TYR A 41 14.30 -0.38 -0.34
CA TYR A 41 13.41 -0.46 0.81
C TYR A 41 12.16 0.41 0.65
N GLY A 42 12.34 1.66 0.18
CA GLY A 42 11.23 2.56 -0.12
C GLY A 42 10.34 2.04 -1.24
N PHE A 43 10.96 1.55 -2.31
CA PHE A 43 10.24 1.04 -3.48
C PHE A 43 9.45 -0.24 -3.16
N ILE A 44 10.01 -1.17 -2.41
CA ILE A 44 9.34 -2.41 -2.01
C ILE A 44 8.20 -2.14 -1.06
N THR A 45 8.37 -1.19 -0.13
CA THR A 45 7.30 -0.77 0.78
C THR A 45 6.17 -0.05 0.04
N PHE A 46 6.50 0.72 -1.00
CA PHE A 46 5.50 1.28 -1.92
C PHE A 46 4.71 0.19 -2.63
N LEU A 47 5.39 -0.81 -3.20
CA LEU A 47 4.71 -1.95 -3.85
C LEU A 47 3.82 -2.70 -2.86
N TYR A 48 4.29 -2.95 -1.64
CA TYR A 48 3.50 -3.58 -0.59
C TYR A 48 2.19 -2.82 -0.33
N GLY A 49 2.25 -1.49 -0.15
CA GLY A 49 1.05 -0.69 0.10
C GLY A 49 0.06 -0.74 -1.09
N VAL A 50 0.56 -0.70 -2.33
CA VAL A 50 -0.28 -0.84 -3.53
C VAL A 50 -0.95 -2.22 -3.59
N PHE A 51 -0.19 -3.29 -3.36
CA PHE A 51 -0.73 -4.65 -3.38
C PHE A 51 -1.73 -4.89 -2.24
N ALA A 52 -1.44 -4.41 -1.03
CA ALA A 52 -2.35 -4.52 0.10
C ALA A 52 -3.68 -3.81 -0.18
N GLN A 53 -3.65 -2.60 -0.78
CA GLN A 53 -4.86 -1.90 -1.21
C GLN A 53 -5.66 -2.70 -2.25
N ILE A 54 -4.98 -3.32 -3.22
CA ILE A 54 -5.64 -4.14 -4.24
C ILE A 54 -6.29 -5.37 -3.61
N VAL A 55 -5.60 -6.05 -2.69
CA VAL A 55 -6.13 -7.23 -1.99
C VAL A 55 -7.33 -6.85 -1.13
N ASP A 56 -7.26 -5.75 -0.40
CA ASP A 56 -8.36 -5.25 0.42
C ASP A 56 -9.61 -4.93 -0.42
N LEU A 57 -9.44 -4.17 -1.50
CA LEU A 57 -10.53 -3.86 -2.43
C LEU A 57 -11.09 -5.12 -3.12
N ALA A 58 -10.23 -6.03 -3.55
CA ALA A 58 -10.64 -7.29 -4.17
C ALA A 58 -11.42 -8.16 -3.18
N PHE A 59 -10.97 -8.22 -1.92
CA PHE A 59 -11.65 -8.95 -0.87
C PHE A 59 -13.04 -8.38 -0.61
N HIS A 60 -13.18 -7.07 -0.40
CA HIS A 60 -14.48 -6.43 -0.19
C HIS A 60 -15.41 -6.54 -1.40
N ASN A 61 -14.88 -6.58 -2.62
CA ASN A 61 -15.68 -6.76 -3.83
C ASN A 61 -16.18 -8.20 -4.04
N ILE A 62 -15.37 -9.20 -3.68
CA ILE A 62 -15.69 -10.63 -3.86
C ILE A 62 -16.50 -11.16 -2.67
N VAL A 63 -16.12 -10.75 -1.47
CA VAL A 63 -16.66 -11.21 -0.19
C VAL A 63 -17.55 -10.10 0.37
N LYS A 64 -18.60 -9.75 -0.38
CA LYS A 64 -19.61 -8.80 0.10
C LYS A 64 -20.29 -9.35 1.36
N ASP A 65 -20.23 -8.61 2.47
CA ASP A 65 -20.98 -8.82 3.72
C ASP A 65 -20.85 -10.19 4.39
N LYS A 66 -19.62 -10.71 4.52
CA LYS A 66 -19.38 -11.88 5.39
C LYS A 66 -18.35 -11.54 6.46
N GLU A 67 -18.81 -11.01 7.59
CA GLU A 67 -17.98 -10.78 8.78
C GLU A 67 -17.21 -12.06 9.17
N ASP A 68 -17.84 -13.21 9.02
CA ASP A 68 -17.29 -14.56 9.24
C ASP A 68 -16.18 -14.97 8.25
N LYS A 69 -15.82 -14.12 7.29
CA LYS A 69 -14.67 -14.30 6.40
C LYS A 69 -13.56 -13.27 6.59
N LEU A 70 -13.70 -12.32 7.53
CA LEU A 70 -12.65 -11.34 7.83
C LEU A 70 -11.30 -12.00 8.22
N TRP A 71 -11.34 -13.20 8.79
CA TRP A 71 -10.12 -13.98 9.09
C TRP A 71 -9.31 -14.33 7.83
N ILE A 72 -9.96 -14.47 6.66
CA ILE A 72 -9.29 -14.73 5.38
C ILE A 72 -8.53 -13.48 4.94
N LEU A 73 -9.13 -12.29 5.08
CA LEU A 73 -8.45 -11.02 4.81
C LEU A 73 -7.23 -10.86 5.73
N PHE A 74 -7.40 -11.14 7.03
CA PHE A 74 -6.30 -11.11 7.99
C PHE A 74 -5.15 -12.06 7.61
N LEU A 75 -5.46 -13.29 7.16
CA LEU A 75 -4.45 -14.23 6.68
C LEU A 75 -3.75 -13.73 5.41
N LEU A 76 -4.48 -13.14 4.46
CA LEU A 76 -3.91 -12.58 3.24
C LEU A 76 -2.97 -11.41 3.55
N GLU A 77 -3.36 -10.52 4.46
CA GLU A 77 -2.52 -9.41 4.92
C GLU A 77 -1.28 -9.92 5.67
N LEU A 78 -1.43 -10.93 6.52
CA LEU A 78 -0.29 -11.55 7.21
C LEU A 78 0.70 -12.17 6.22
N ILE A 79 0.21 -12.87 5.19
CA ILE A 79 1.06 -13.42 4.13
C ILE A 79 1.77 -12.29 3.38
N LEU A 80 1.08 -11.20 3.04
CA LEU A 80 1.69 -10.04 2.39
C LEU A 80 2.79 -9.40 3.25
N VAL A 81 2.58 -9.28 4.56
CA VAL A 81 3.58 -8.76 5.51
C VAL A 81 4.79 -9.69 5.58
N VAL A 82 4.58 -11.00 5.64
CA VAL A 82 5.68 -11.99 5.66
C VAL A 82 6.49 -11.95 4.37
N ILE A 83 5.83 -11.89 3.20
CA ILE A 83 6.49 -11.76 1.90
C ILE A 83 7.29 -10.46 1.85
N TRP A 84 6.70 -9.34 2.26
CA TRP A 84 7.40 -8.06 2.31
C TRP A 84 8.64 -8.12 3.21
N ALA A 85 8.51 -8.66 4.43
CA ALA A 85 9.62 -8.77 5.38
C ALA A 85 10.74 -9.67 4.86
N TYR A 86 10.39 -10.79 4.22
CA TYR A 86 11.35 -11.69 3.59
C TYR A 86 12.14 -10.99 2.47
N ILE A 87 11.42 -10.30 1.57
CA ILE A 87 12.04 -9.56 0.46
C ILE A 87 12.94 -8.43 1.01
N ALA A 88 12.42 -7.65 1.96
CA ALA A 88 13.16 -6.54 2.57
C ALA A 88 14.42 -7.01 3.32
N ASN A 89 14.43 -8.19 3.92
CA ASN A 89 15.60 -8.74 4.61
C ASN A 89 16.62 -9.40 3.67
N THR A 90 16.23 -9.71 2.43
CA THR A 90 17.11 -10.38 1.45
C THR A 90 17.92 -9.37 0.61
N ILE A 91 17.57 -8.09 0.69
CA ILE A 91 18.14 -6.99 -0.12
C ILE A 91 19.03 -6.12 0.76
#